data_AF-A0A1N7QZ87-F1
#
_entry.id   AF-A0A1N7QZ87-F1
#
_cell.length_a   1.000
_cell.length_b   1.000
_cell.length_c   1.000
_cell.angle_alpha   90.00
_cell.angle_beta   90.00
_cell.angle_gamma   90.00
#
_symmetry.space_group_name_H-M   'P 1'
#
loop_
_entity.id
_entity.type
_entity.pdbx_description
1 polymer ?
#
loop_
_entity_poly.entity_id
_entity_poly.type
_entity_poly.pdbx_seq_one_letter_code
_entity_poly.pdbx_strand_id
1 'polypeptide(L)'
;MKKIVILFVSLVALMIISVTIYWNLPIEITRKSDIEKGNKIIQNIKSYENRFGKLPENSDYKTLENLGLPHEDSQVYLDYKTDNKGNFELTYLEGFDGPYLLWNSQEGKWTIDYPKILK
;
A
#
# COMPACT_ATOMS: atom_id res chain seq x y z
N MET A 1 46.75 -11.40 -11.64
CA MET A 1 45.73 -12.29 -11.02
C MET A 1 45.23 -11.77 -9.67
N LYS A 2 46.07 -11.59 -8.63
CA LYS A 2 45.62 -11.09 -7.30
C LYS A 2 44.80 -9.79 -7.34
N LYS A 3 45.20 -8.80 -8.14
CA LYS A 3 44.45 -7.53 -8.31
C LYS A 3 43.05 -7.73 -8.94
N ILE A 4 42.93 -8.66 -9.89
CA ILE A 4 41.66 -9.01 -10.54
C ILE A 4 40.73 -9.70 -9.54
N VAL A 5 41.27 -10.62 -8.74
CA VAL A 5 40.52 -11.29 -7.65
C VAL A 5 40.02 -10.27 -6.63
N ILE A 6 40.86 -9.33 -6.21
CA ILE A 6 40.46 -8.26 -5.27
C ILE A 6 39.33 -7.40 -5.86
N LEU A 7 39.46 -6.97 -7.12
CA LEU A 7 38.41 -6.19 -7.79
C LEU A 7 37.08 -6.95 -7.86
N PHE A 8 37.13 -8.23 -8.21
CA PHE A 8 35.94 -9.07 -8.28
C PHE A 8 35.27 -9.23 -6.90
N VAL A 9 36.06 -9.54 -5.86
CA VAL A 9 35.56 -9.65 -4.49
C VAL A 9 34.94 -8.33 -4.01
N SER A 10 35.59 -7.20 -4.28
CA SER A 10 35.06 -5.88 -3.93
C SER A 10 33.73 -5.58 -4.64
N LEU A 11 33.60 -5.97 -5.91
CA LEU A 11 32.35 -5.78 -6.66
C LEU A 11 31.21 -6.63 -6.09
N VAL A 12 31.49 -7.90 -5.76
CA VAL A 12 30.50 -8.78 -5.13
C VAL A 12 30.09 -8.25 -3.76
N ALA A 13 31.05 -7.80 -2.94
CA ALA A 13 30.75 -7.20 -1.64
C ALA A 13 29.87 -5.95 -1.77
N LEU A 14 30.15 -5.08 -2.75
CA LEU A 14 29.35 -3.88 -2.99
C LEU A 14 27.93 -4.22 -3.45
N MET A 15 27.76 -5.27 -4.26
CA MET A 15 26.45 -5.76 -4.67
C MET A 15 25.64 -6.27 -3.48
N ILE A 16 26.25 -7.06 -2.59
CA ILE A 16 25.59 -7.59 -1.38
C ILE A 16 25.16 -6.43 -0.46
N ILE A 17 26.04 -5.44 -0.25
CA ILE A 17 25.72 -4.26 0.57
C ILE A 17 24.53 -3.50 -0.03
N SER A 18 24.54 -3.29 -1.36
CA SER A 18 23.46 -2.57 -2.05
C SER A 18 22.11 -3.28 -1.92
N VAL A 19 22.09 -4.60 -2.09
CA VAL A 19 20.87 -5.41 -1.91
C VAL A 19 20.41 -5.33 -0.46
N THR A 20 21.32 -5.47 0.51
CA THR A 20 20.97 -5.40 1.94
C THR A 20 20.35 -4.05 2.32
N ILE A 21 20.90 -2.95 1.80
CA ILE A 21 20.34 -1.61 2.02
C ILE A 21 18.95 -1.51 1.41
N TYR A 22 18.77 -1.96 0.15
CA TYR A 22 17.48 -1.90 -0.53
C TYR A 22 16.37 -2.64 0.23
N TRP A 23 16.67 -3.83 0.76
CA TRP A 23 15.70 -4.63 1.52
C TRP A 23 15.36 -4.04 2.91
N ASN A 24 16.23 -3.20 3.48
CA ASN A 24 16.01 -2.51 4.75
C ASN A 24 15.47 -1.08 4.59
N LEU A 25 15.11 -0.65 3.37
CA LEU A 25 14.52 0.66 3.19
C LEU A 25 13.11 0.71 3.80
N PRO A 26 12.76 1.80 4.50
CA PRO A 26 11.39 2.02 4.99
C PRO A 26 10.35 1.97 3.88
N ILE A 27 9.14 1.53 4.22
CA ILE A 27 8.02 1.38 3.27
C ILE A 27 7.59 2.71 2.68
N GLU A 28 7.79 3.81 3.41
CA GLU A 28 7.55 5.18 2.97
C GLU A 28 8.41 5.56 1.77
N ILE A 29 9.57 4.90 1.60
CA ILE A 29 10.46 5.09 0.45
C ILE A 29 10.12 4.10 -0.66
N THR A 30 10.05 2.81 -0.34
CA THR A 30 9.86 1.75 -1.36
C THR A 30 8.47 1.77 -1.98
N ARG A 31 7.46 2.25 -1.26
CA ARG A 31 6.05 2.36 -1.69
C ARG A 31 5.55 3.79 -1.78
N LYS A 32 6.46 4.77 -1.90
CA LYS A 32 6.13 6.21 -1.87
C LYS A 32 4.97 6.60 -2.79
N SER A 33 5.02 6.17 -4.06
CA SER A 33 3.99 6.54 -5.05
C SER A 33 2.61 5.99 -4.70
N ASP A 34 2.56 4.77 -4.17
CA ASP A 34 1.31 4.15 -3.75
C ASP A 34 0.75 4.87 -2.52
N ILE A 35 1.59 5.11 -1.52
CA ILE A 35 1.22 5.86 -0.31
C ILE A 35 0.68 7.25 -0.66
N GLU A 36 1.30 7.98 -1.59
CA GLU A 36 0.81 9.30 -2.03
C GLU A 36 -0.58 9.22 -2.68
N LYS A 37 -0.82 8.22 -3.54
CA LYS A 37 -2.13 7.99 -4.16
C LYS A 37 -3.18 7.60 -3.11
N GLY A 38 -2.85 6.64 -2.25
CA GLY A 38 -3.72 6.16 -1.18
C GLY A 38 -4.09 7.28 -0.21
N ASN A 39 -3.14 8.14 0.17
CA ASN A 39 -3.40 9.31 1.03
C ASN A 39 -4.41 10.27 0.42
N LYS A 40 -4.37 10.51 -0.89
CA LYS A 40 -5.37 11.33 -1.58
C LYS A 40 -6.76 10.71 -1.49
N ILE A 41 -6.86 9.40 -1.68
CA ILE A 41 -8.13 8.65 -1.58
C ILE A 41 -8.66 8.68 -0.14
N ILE A 42 -7.80 8.50 0.87
CA ILE A 42 -8.15 8.61 2.29
C ILE A 42 -8.75 9.99 2.59
N GLN A 43 -8.15 11.07 2.07
CA GLN A 43 -8.68 12.42 2.25
C GLN A 43 -10.08 12.59 1.61
N ASN A 44 -10.29 12.02 0.43
CA ASN A 44 -11.59 12.03 -0.23
C ASN A 44 -12.65 11.27 0.58
N ILE A 45 -12.32 10.07 1.08
CA ILE A 45 -13.20 9.26 1.92
C ILE A 45 -13.56 10.00 3.22
N LYS A 46 -12.58 10.59 3.91
CA LYS A 46 -12.83 11.40 5.12
C LYS A 46 -13.70 12.61 4.82
N SER A 47 -13.50 13.26 3.67
CA SER A 47 -14.34 14.39 3.25
C SER A 47 -15.77 13.95 2.94
N TYR A 48 -15.95 12.77 2.34
CA TYR A 48 -17.25 12.15 2.12
C TYR A 48 -17.95 11.86 3.45
N GLU A 49 -17.25 11.21 4.38
CA GLU A 49 -17.78 10.88 5.72
C GLU A 49 -18.24 12.14 6.46
N ASN A 50 -17.43 13.20 6.46
CA ASN A 50 -17.80 14.48 7.07
C ASN A 50 -19.04 15.12 6.44
N ARG A 51 -19.28 14.90 5.14
CA ARG A 51 -20.41 15.50 4.41
C ARG A 51 -21.71 14.70 4.57
N PHE A 52 -21.62 13.38 4.57
CA PHE A 52 -22.79 12.50 4.56
C PHE A 52 -23.06 11.81 5.92
N GLY A 53 -22.15 11.94 6.88
CA GLY A 53 -22.25 11.32 8.21
C GLY A 53 -22.07 9.80 8.20
N LYS A 54 -21.60 9.23 7.09
CA LYS A 54 -21.33 7.79 6.94
C LYS A 54 -20.20 7.54 5.96
N LEU A 55 -19.52 6.41 6.11
CA LEU A 55 -18.57 5.89 5.12
C LEU A 55 -19.30 5.45 3.84
N PRO A 56 -18.63 5.49 2.67
CA PRO A 56 -19.18 4.94 1.43
C PRO A 56 -19.39 3.43 1.57
N GLU A 57 -20.46 2.92 0.97
CA GLU A 57 -20.77 1.49 1.02
C GLU A 57 -19.81 0.69 0.12
N ASN A 58 -19.38 -0.49 0.58
CA ASN A 58 -18.45 -1.36 -0.16
C ASN A 58 -18.93 -1.70 -1.59
N SER A 59 -20.26 -1.74 -1.80
CA SER A 59 -20.87 -2.05 -3.10
C SER A 59 -21.21 -0.82 -3.95
N ASP A 60 -21.00 0.40 -3.44
CA ASP A 60 -21.27 1.64 -4.19
C ASP A 60 -20.07 2.03 -5.07
N TYR A 61 -19.83 1.20 -6.09
CA TYR A 61 -18.70 1.36 -7.00
C TYR A 61 -18.62 2.74 -7.64
N LYS A 62 -19.77 3.36 -7.93
CA LYS A 62 -19.81 4.71 -8.52
C LYS A 62 -19.32 5.77 -7.54
N THR A 63 -19.71 5.68 -6.27
CA THR A 63 -19.16 6.58 -5.25
C THR A 63 -17.67 6.33 -5.06
N LEU A 64 -17.25 5.05 -4.94
CA LEU A 64 -15.85 4.68 -4.75
C LEU A 64 -14.95 5.17 -5.90
N GLU A 65 -15.41 5.04 -7.15
CA GLU A 65 -14.70 5.55 -8.33
C GLU A 65 -14.54 7.07 -8.28
N ASN A 66 -15.59 7.82 -7.93
CA ASN A 66 -15.52 9.27 -7.76
C ASN A 66 -14.57 9.70 -6.62
N LEU A 67 -14.34 8.83 -5.63
CA LEU A 67 -13.37 9.04 -4.56
C LEU A 67 -11.92 8.72 -4.99
N GLY A 68 -11.74 8.14 -6.18
CA GLY A 68 -10.46 7.84 -6.80
C GLY A 68 -10.02 6.37 -6.67
N LEU A 69 -10.89 5.48 -6.19
CA LEU A 69 -10.61 4.04 -6.22
C LEU A 69 -10.74 3.53 -7.67
N PRO A 70 -9.76 2.75 -8.17
CA PRO A 70 -9.86 2.17 -9.50
C PRO A 70 -11.03 1.17 -9.59
N HIS A 71 -11.45 0.81 -10.80
CA HIS A 71 -12.28 -0.37 -11.05
C HIS A 71 -11.43 -1.65 -11.02
N GLU A 72 -12.04 -2.78 -10.67
CA GLU A 72 -11.46 -4.12 -10.42
C GLU A 72 -10.68 -4.78 -11.59
N ASP A 73 -10.23 -4.03 -12.59
CA ASP A 73 -9.63 -4.54 -13.83
C ASP A 73 -8.09 -4.39 -13.92
N SER A 74 -7.40 -4.05 -12.82
CA SER A 74 -5.93 -3.94 -12.80
C SER A 74 -5.26 -5.07 -12.00
N GLN A 75 -4.14 -5.59 -12.52
CA GLN A 75 -3.29 -6.60 -11.85
C GLN A 75 -2.82 -6.20 -10.44
N VAL A 76 -2.84 -4.89 -10.15
CA VAL A 76 -2.64 -4.29 -8.84
C VAL A 76 -3.91 -3.49 -8.55
N TYR A 77 -4.70 -3.93 -7.59
CA TYR A 77 -5.97 -3.27 -7.24
C TYR A 77 -5.92 -2.70 -5.84
N LEU A 78 -6.25 -1.42 -5.70
CA LEU A 78 -6.44 -0.81 -4.39
C LEU A 78 -7.86 -1.10 -3.92
N ASP A 79 -8.00 -2.09 -3.05
CA ASP A 79 -9.26 -2.48 -2.46
C ASP A 79 -9.66 -1.55 -1.31
N TYR A 80 -10.96 -1.36 -1.16
CA TYR A 80 -11.59 -0.64 -0.06
C TYR A 80 -12.55 -1.55 0.68
N LYS A 81 -12.44 -1.56 2.02
CA LYS A 81 -13.37 -2.28 2.90
C LYS A 81 -13.70 -1.45 4.12
N THR A 82 -14.98 -1.38 4.48
CA THR A 82 -15.45 -0.89 5.79
C THR A 82 -15.98 -2.02 6.68
N ASP A 83 -15.80 -1.89 7.99
CA ASP A 83 -16.36 -2.77 9.03
C ASP A 83 -17.80 -2.41 9.43
N ASN A 84 -18.41 -1.41 8.76
CA ASN A 84 -19.71 -0.82 9.08
C ASN A 84 -19.83 -0.22 10.50
N LYS A 85 -18.71 -0.03 11.20
CA LYS A 85 -18.62 0.57 12.54
C LYS A 85 -17.81 1.87 12.54
N GLY A 86 -17.68 2.49 11.36
CA GLY A 86 -16.92 3.73 11.17
C GLY A 86 -15.42 3.52 10.93
N ASN A 87 -14.98 2.28 10.69
CA ASN A 87 -13.61 2.02 10.26
C ASN A 87 -13.56 1.55 8.82
N PHE A 88 -12.46 1.88 8.16
CA PHE A 88 -12.17 1.39 6.82
C PHE A 88 -10.70 1.08 6.63
N GLU A 89 -10.44 0.29 5.61
CA GLU A 89 -9.14 -0.19 5.22
C GLU A 89 -8.95 -0.02 3.70
N LEU A 90 -7.73 0.36 3.32
CA LEU A 90 -7.27 0.38 1.95
C LEU A 90 -6.14 -0.63 1.80
N THR A 91 -6.24 -1.52 0.82
CA THR A 91 -5.27 -2.60 0.61
C THR A 91 -4.83 -2.66 -0.84
N TYR A 92 -3.53 -2.54 -1.10
CA TYR A 92 -2.96 -2.80 -2.42
C TYR A 92 -2.82 -4.32 -2.62
N LEU A 93 -3.82 -4.92 -3.26
CA LEU A 93 -3.81 -6.34 -3.61
C LEU A 93 -2.90 -6.57 -4.81
N GLU A 94 -1.69 -7.06 -4.52
CA GLU A 94 -0.64 -7.38 -5.48
C GLU A 94 -0.22 -8.84 -5.29
N GLY A 95 -0.36 -9.67 -6.32
CA GLY A 95 -0.07 -11.11 -6.21
C GLY A 95 -1.15 -11.89 -5.45
N PHE A 96 -0.82 -13.07 -4.92
CA PHE A 96 -1.81 -14.03 -4.41
C PHE A 96 -2.00 -14.04 -2.90
N ASP A 97 -0.93 -13.93 -2.09
CA ASP A 97 -0.96 -14.36 -0.68
C ASP A 97 -0.36 -13.36 0.32
N GLY A 98 -0.27 -12.07 -0.06
CA GLY A 98 0.29 -11.01 0.78
C GLY A 98 1.73 -11.28 1.25
N PRO A 99 2.21 -10.55 2.27
CA PRO A 99 1.57 -9.40 2.90
C PRO A 99 1.45 -8.21 1.93
N TYR A 100 0.49 -7.32 2.18
CA TYR A 100 0.15 -6.21 1.29
C TYR A 100 0.46 -4.86 1.92
N LEU A 101 0.64 -3.84 1.08
CA LEU A 101 0.62 -2.46 1.54
C LEU A 101 -0.80 -2.08 1.94
N LEU A 102 -0.98 -1.75 3.21
CA LEU A 102 -2.27 -1.58 3.85
C LEU A 102 -2.33 -0.32 4.71
N TRP A 103 -3.46 0.37 4.67
CA TRP A 103 -3.77 1.46 5.59
C TRP A 103 -5.10 1.19 6.29
N ASN A 104 -5.11 1.29 7.61
CA ASN A 104 -6.31 1.07 8.43
C ASN A 104 -6.65 2.35 9.21
N SER A 105 -7.93 2.73 9.24
CA SER A 105 -8.38 3.95 9.90
C SER A 105 -8.22 3.95 11.42
N GLN A 106 -8.15 2.78 12.05
CA GLN A 106 -7.90 2.65 13.49
C GLN A 106 -6.43 2.93 13.84
N GLU A 107 -5.50 2.47 13.00
CA GLU A 107 -4.06 2.66 13.22
C GLU A 107 -3.55 3.99 12.65
N GLY A 108 -4.17 4.49 11.59
CA GLY A 108 -3.83 5.76 10.95
C GLY A 108 -2.50 5.77 10.20
N LYS A 109 -1.92 4.61 9.89
CA LYS A 109 -0.61 4.47 9.23
C LYS A 109 -0.62 3.39 8.15
N TRP A 110 0.30 3.53 7.20
CA TRP A 110 0.60 2.50 6.22
C TRP A 110 1.46 1.41 6.86
N THR A 111 1.21 0.15 6.50
CA THR A 111 1.93 -1.03 6.99
C THR A 111 2.03 -2.09 5.89
N ILE A 112 2.92 -3.07 6.10
CA ILE A 112 2.95 -4.31 5.31
C ILE A 112 2.35 -5.40 6.20
N ASP A 113 1.11 -5.77 5.94
CA ASP A 113 0.34 -6.69 6.78
C ASP A 113 -0.74 -7.41 5.94
N TYR A 114 -1.50 -8.29 6.60
CA TYR A 114 -2.68 -8.92 6.04
C TYR A 114 -3.94 -8.08 6.30
N PRO A 115 -4.95 -8.12 5.41
CA PRO A 115 -6.20 -7.39 5.60
C PRO A 115 -6.88 -7.77 6.90
N LYS A 116 -7.32 -6.77 7.65
CA LYS A 116 -7.95 -6.96 8.98
C LYS A 116 -9.47 -6.88 8.88
N ILE A 117 -9.97 -6.10 7.91
CA ILE A 117 -11.41 -6.02 7.63
C ILE A 117 -11.72 -7.03 6.52
N LEU A 118 -12.17 -8.21 6.94
CA LEU A 118 -12.61 -9.28 6.05
C LEU A 118 -14.09 -9.14 5.68
N LYS A 119 -14.44 -9.67 4.52
CA LYS A 119 -15.79 -9.65 3.92
C LYS A 119 -16.84 -10.35 4.78
#